data_AF-E0Q0M0-F1
#
_entry.id   AF-E0Q0M0-F1
#
_cell.length_a   1.000
_cell.length_b   1.000
_cell.length_c   1.000
_cell.angle_alpha   90.00
_cell.angle_beta   90.00
_cell.angle_gamma   90.00
#
_symmetry.space_group_name_H-M   'P 1'
#
loop_
_entity.id
_entity.type
_entity.pdbx_description
1 polymer ?
#
loop_
_entity_poly.entity_id
_entity_poly.type
_entity_poly.pdbx_seq_one_letter_code
_entity_poly.pdbx_strand_id
1 'polypeptide(L)'
;MDKLKKVLGFLVFPLLLLLMFFPTGEAHAAADVTDKADFKNLKITVAETGSASHIIIGPSTKTVELKYSGDFSFPGVQANVIKPGDYFIVKAPENLDLEDRTLDLIDSNSNTKMGTVQVEKANHRLVFTFNEAVQGKQHIRGSFTANAKQTVEGVTKKVTYTLPGGMTQEIEFEVKVYPKHPHTGELIYKQPQNDPKSPKIIWNVRINRSKTDMGNHTIKIKDNIGLGAFASYIEKSFELSEVVYETTDTNYAGLKHIIKVYKVTTDPEEYKKDSDNTALLTFVNGKRGFELLMPTNMGTKSFYLRYLTTSPADTSEVKNSAQYLLDNEPQLIWKKRENTIETRTEHSSTLKTVKSVGATITADIAGKIKITKYDEADATVELAGVVFEILRKSDRVKVQEVTTDADGIAVSDHLNDG
;
A
#
# COMPACT_ATOMS: atom_id res chain seq x y z
N MET A 1 -51.51 -1.42 -42.17
CA MET A 1 -51.62 -2.75 -41.53
C MET A 1 -50.19 -3.28 -41.40
N ASP A 2 -49.42 -2.85 -40.40
CA ASP A 2 -49.59 -3.16 -38.96
C ASP A 2 -49.36 -4.67 -38.77
N LYS A 3 -48.28 -5.17 -38.18
CA LYS A 3 -47.68 -4.78 -36.90
C LYS A 3 -46.18 -5.09 -36.83
N LEU A 4 -45.37 -4.05 -36.80
CA LEU A 4 -44.10 -4.00 -36.08
C LEU A 4 -44.44 -3.38 -34.71
N LYS A 5 -44.55 -4.17 -33.63
CA LYS A 5 -44.64 -3.66 -32.25
C LYS A 5 -44.57 -4.78 -31.19
N LYS A 6 -43.66 -4.58 -30.24
CA LYS A 6 -43.59 -5.15 -28.87
C LYS A 6 -43.00 -6.56 -28.70
N VAL A 7 -41.68 -6.60 -28.59
CA VAL A 7 -41.02 -7.41 -27.54
C VAL A 7 -40.38 -6.41 -26.58
N LEU A 8 -41.21 -5.92 -25.65
CA LEU A 8 -40.80 -5.12 -24.50
C LEU A 8 -41.25 -5.95 -23.28
N GLY A 9 -40.30 -6.52 -22.55
CA GLY A 9 -40.59 -7.46 -21.48
C GLY A 9 -39.35 -7.77 -20.65
N PHE A 10 -38.90 -6.78 -19.89
CA PHE A 10 -38.39 -6.93 -18.54
C PHE A 10 -37.38 -8.05 -18.28
N LEU A 11 -36.10 -7.72 -18.45
CA LEU A 11 -34.98 -8.34 -17.74
C LEU A 11 -34.83 -7.61 -16.38
N VAL A 12 -35.83 -7.79 -15.52
CA VAL A 12 -35.80 -7.40 -14.12
C VAL A 12 -36.05 -8.68 -13.34
N PHE A 13 -35.19 -8.95 -12.35
CA PHE A 13 -35.12 -10.13 -11.47
C PHE A 13 -34.16 -11.24 -11.91
N PRO A 14 -33.09 -11.44 -11.12
CA PRO A 14 -33.24 -12.26 -9.91
C PRO A 14 -32.70 -11.56 -8.64
N LEU A 15 -33.53 -10.75 -7.99
CA LEU A 15 -33.32 -10.26 -6.62
C LEU A 15 -34.45 -10.68 -5.64
N LEU A 16 -35.39 -11.56 -6.03
CA LEU A 16 -36.59 -11.87 -5.21
C LEU A 16 -36.58 -13.28 -4.59
N LEU A 17 -35.50 -14.04 -4.72
CA LEU A 17 -35.48 -15.44 -4.28
C LEU A 17 -34.60 -15.69 -3.06
N LEU A 18 -34.56 -14.70 -2.15
CA LEU A 18 -33.90 -14.82 -0.83
C LEU A 18 -34.81 -14.41 0.35
N LEU A 19 -36.12 -14.29 0.13
CA LEU A 19 -37.10 -13.86 1.14
C LEU A 19 -37.91 -15.00 1.79
N MET A 20 -37.53 -16.27 1.65
CA MET A 20 -38.37 -17.38 2.14
C MET A 20 -37.99 -18.01 3.48
N PHE A 21 -37.13 -17.43 4.31
CA PHE A 21 -36.93 -17.94 5.68
C PHE A 21 -36.54 -16.86 6.70
N PHE A 22 -37.44 -15.93 7.03
CA PHE A 22 -37.37 -15.19 8.30
C PHE A 22 -38.77 -14.97 8.90
N PRO A 23 -38.94 -15.06 10.23
CA PRO A 23 -40.22 -14.84 10.90
C PRO A 23 -40.59 -13.35 10.87
N THR A 24 -41.89 -13.10 10.98
CA THR A 24 -42.59 -11.81 10.89
C THR A 24 -42.00 -10.69 11.75
N GLY A 25 -41.09 -9.90 11.17
CA GLY A 25 -40.93 -8.47 11.40
C GLY A 25 -41.36 -7.74 10.12
N GLU A 26 -41.80 -6.48 10.20
CA GLU A 26 -42.16 -5.68 9.02
C GLU A 26 -41.07 -5.77 7.94
N ALA A 27 -41.42 -6.26 6.75
CA ALA A 27 -40.48 -6.36 5.65
C ALA A 27 -40.07 -4.96 5.20
N HIS A 28 -38.90 -4.49 5.66
CA HIS A 28 -38.31 -3.23 5.18
C HIS A 28 -37.83 -3.42 3.73
N ALA A 29 -38.30 -2.57 2.82
CA ALA A 29 -37.81 -2.57 1.45
C ALA A 29 -36.49 -1.79 1.38
N ALA A 30 -35.45 -2.41 0.80
CA ALA A 30 -34.15 -1.79 0.60
C ALA A 30 -34.28 -0.40 -0.05
N ALA A 31 -33.83 0.65 0.65
CA ALA A 31 -33.87 2.02 0.16
C ALA A 31 -32.49 2.49 -0.33
N ASP A 32 -32.51 3.32 -1.39
CA ASP A 32 -31.33 4.09 -1.79
C ASP A 32 -31.18 5.29 -0.84
N VAL A 33 -30.10 5.31 -0.07
CA VAL A 33 -29.77 6.37 0.89
C VAL A 33 -28.57 7.21 0.44
N THR A 34 -28.23 7.18 -0.85
CA THR A 34 -27.09 7.93 -1.41
C THR A 34 -27.21 9.44 -1.18
N ASP A 35 -28.41 10.00 -1.17
CA ASP A 35 -28.68 11.42 -0.92
C ASP A 35 -28.33 11.86 0.52
N LYS A 36 -28.17 10.91 1.44
CA LYS A 36 -27.76 11.15 2.84
C LYS A 36 -26.24 11.04 3.06
N ALA A 37 -25.50 10.59 2.05
CA ALA A 37 -24.07 10.35 2.16
C ALA A 37 -23.26 11.58 1.71
N ASP A 38 -22.22 11.91 2.48
CA ASP A 38 -21.16 12.86 2.12
C ASP A 38 -19.91 12.08 1.71
N PHE A 39 -19.29 12.47 0.60
CA PHE A 39 -18.10 11.82 0.04
C PHE A 39 -16.92 12.78 0.01
N LYS A 40 -15.80 12.36 0.58
CA LYS A 40 -14.58 13.18 0.66
C LYS A 40 -13.36 12.38 0.23
N ASN A 41 -12.28 13.11 -0.05
CA ASN A 41 -10.97 12.55 -0.36
C ASN A 41 -10.97 11.51 -1.49
N LEU A 42 -11.92 11.64 -2.43
CA LEU A 42 -11.98 10.80 -3.62
C LEU A 42 -10.72 11.03 -4.44
N LYS A 43 -10.03 9.95 -4.81
CA LYS A 43 -8.79 10.02 -5.59
C LYS A 43 -8.50 8.73 -6.33
N ILE A 44 -7.75 8.87 -7.41
CA ILE A 44 -7.15 7.76 -8.14
C ILE A 44 -5.64 7.78 -7.90
N THR A 45 -5.03 6.63 -7.64
CA THR A 45 -3.57 6.54 -7.49
C THR A 45 -3.03 5.37 -8.26
N VAL A 46 -1.82 5.51 -8.78
CA VAL A 46 -1.06 4.41 -9.36
C VAL A 46 -0.77 3.39 -8.25
N ALA A 47 -1.17 2.12 -8.47
CA ALA A 47 -1.10 1.10 -7.42
C ALA A 47 0.33 0.82 -6.96
N GLU A 48 1.29 0.81 -7.90
CA GLU A 48 2.69 0.50 -7.63
C GLU A 48 3.41 1.62 -6.88
N THR A 49 3.16 2.89 -7.23
CA THR A 49 3.95 4.04 -6.75
C THR A 49 3.22 4.91 -5.73
N GLY A 50 1.90 4.78 -5.62
CA GLY A 50 1.03 5.68 -4.85
C GLY A 50 0.88 7.08 -5.43
N SER A 51 1.44 7.34 -6.61
CA SER A 51 1.35 8.64 -7.28
C SER A 51 -0.07 8.93 -7.77
N ALA A 52 -0.53 10.16 -7.58
CA ALA A 52 -1.83 10.63 -8.05
C ALA A 52 -1.76 11.43 -9.36
N SER A 53 -0.58 11.65 -9.93
CA SER A 53 -0.40 12.57 -11.06
C SER A 53 0.54 12.07 -12.16
N HIS A 54 1.44 11.14 -11.86
CA HIS A 54 2.48 10.76 -12.82
C HIS A 54 3.03 9.36 -12.56
N ILE A 55 3.25 8.59 -13.64
CA ILE A 55 4.02 7.35 -13.64
C ILE A 55 4.86 7.25 -14.91
N ILE A 56 6.09 6.76 -14.75
CA ILE A 56 6.96 6.36 -15.85
C ILE A 56 6.75 4.88 -16.13
N ILE A 57 6.50 4.53 -17.40
CA ILE A 57 6.27 3.16 -17.86
C ILE A 57 7.23 2.78 -18.99
N GLY A 58 7.49 1.48 -19.13
CA GLY A 58 8.26 0.95 -20.26
C GLY A 58 7.42 0.82 -21.53
N PRO A 59 8.04 0.76 -22.72
CA PRO A 59 7.33 0.66 -24.00
C PRO A 59 6.53 -0.64 -24.18
N SER A 60 6.83 -1.67 -23.40
CA SER A 60 6.07 -2.93 -23.38
C SER A 60 4.83 -2.89 -22.47
N THR A 61 4.67 -1.83 -21.66
CA THR A 61 3.58 -1.73 -20.68
C THR A 61 2.24 -1.59 -21.38
N LYS A 62 1.33 -2.53 -21.18
CA LYS A 62 0.00 -2.50 -21.81
C LYS A 62 -1.04 -1.85 -20.92
N THR A 63 -1.01 -2.20 -19.64
CA THR A 63 -1.93 -1.68 -18.63
C THR A 63 -1.14 -1.24 -17.40
N VAL A 64 -1.67 -0.24 -16.70
CA VAL A 64 -1.18 0.21 -15.40
C VAL A 64 -2.28 -0.04 -14.38
N GLU A 65 -1.93 -0.68 -13.26
CA GLU A 65 -2.86 -0.88 -12.16
C GLU A 65 -3.04 0.42 -11.36
N LEU A 66 -4.29 0.74 -11.06
CA LEU A 66 -4.71 1.92 -10.32
C LEU A 66 -5.54 1.50 -9.09
N LYS A 67 -5.66 2.40 -8.13
CA LYS A 67 -6.56 2.32 -7.00
C LYS A 67 -7.52 3.49 -7.04
N TYR A 68 -8.82 3.23 -6.91
CA TYR A 68 -9.82 4.26 -6.65
C TYR A 68 -10.22 4.20 -5.19
N SER A 69 -10.07 5.33 -4.47
CA SER A 69 -10.28 5.37 -3.03
C SER A 69 -11.01 6.64 -2.61
N GLY A 70 -11.61 6.58 -1.43
CA GLY A 70 -12.38 7.68 -0.88
C GLY A 70 -12.89 7.41 0.52
N ASP A 71 -13.40 8.46 1.15
CA ASP A 71 -14.06 8.42 2.45
C ASP A 71 -15.54 8.76 2.28
N PHE A 72 -16.39 8.13 3.08
CA PHE A 72 -17.83 8.40 3.12
C PHE A 72 -18.29 8.65 4.56
N SER A 73 -19.37 9.40 4.71
CA SER A 73 -20.02 9.61 6.01
C SER A 73 -21.51 9.93 5.86
N PHE A 74 -22.28 9.73 6.92
CA PHE A 74 -23.70 10.05 6.99
C PHE A 74 -23.93 11.14 8.05
N PRO A 75 -23.63 12.41 7.73
CA PRO A 75 -23.71 13.50 8.70
C PRO A 75 -25.16 13.74 9.15
N GLY A 76 -25.36 13.90 10.45
CA GLY A 76 -26.68 14.20 11.04
C GLY A 76 -27.72 13.06 10.98
N VAL A 77 -27.35 11.91 10.43
CA VAL A 77 -28.24 10.73 10.36
C VAL A 77 -28.36 10.08 11.73
N GLN A 78 -29.59 10.02 12.23
CA GLN A 78 -29.93 9.43 13.53
C GLN A 78 -29.93 7.90 13.48
N ALA A 79 -29.87 7.26 14.66
CA ALA A 79 -29.96 5.81 14.78
C ALA A 79 -31.23 5.25 14.11
N ASN A 80 -31.11 4.07 13.48
CA ASN A 80 -32.19 3.35 12.77
C ASN A 80 -32.78 4.06 11.55
N VAL A 81 -32.23 5.21 11.13
CA VAL A 81 -32.60 5.83 9.84
C VAL A 81 -32.05 4.99 8.69
N ILE A 82 -30.82 4.50 8.81
CA ILE A 82 -30.25 3.49 7.91
C ILE A 82 -30.65 2.13 8.45
N LYS A 83 -31.24 1.30 7.59
CA LYS A 83 -31.78 0.00 7.94
C LYS A 83 -31.06 -1.12 7.17
N PRO A 84 -31.16 -2.37 7.63
CA PRO A 84 -30.64 -3.52 6.89
C PRO A 84 -31.24 -3.58 5.48
N GLY A 85 -30.40 -3.85 4.49
CA GLY A 85 -30.77 -3.86 3.08
C GLY A 85 -30.69 -2.49 2.40
N ASP A 86 -30.68 -1.38 3.14
CA ASP A 86 -30.43 -0.07 2.55
C ASP A 86 -29.05 -0.03 1.88
N TYR A 87 -28.92 0.81 0.87
CA TYR A 87 -27.69 0.93 0.12
C TYR A 87 -27.36 2.36 -0.26
N PHE A 88 -26.08 2.64 -0.48
CA PHE A 88 -25.63 3.88 -1.09
C PHE A 88 -24.63 3.62 -2.21
N ILE A 89 -24.52 4.58 -3.12
CA ILE A 89 -23.72 4.46 -4.33
C ILE A 89 -22.59 5.49 -4.33
N VAL A 90 -21.36 5.00 -4.50
CA VAL A 90 -20.23 5.84 -4.88
C VAL A 90 -20.01 5.69 -6.39
N LYS A 91 -20.23 6.77 -7.15
CA LYS A 91 -19.91 6.78 -8.59
C LYS A 91 -18.39 6.81 -8.80
N ALA A 92 -17.91 6.12 -9.82
CA ALA A 92 -16.54 6.21 -10.31
C ALA A 92 -16.51 6.96 -11.65
N PRO A 93 -15.34 7.47 -12.08
CA PRO A 93 -15.21 8.08 -13.40
C PRO A 93 -15.54 7.09 -14.52
N GLU A 94 -16.25 7.55 -15.56
CA GLU A 94 -16.68 6.71 -16.69
C GLU A 94 -15.50 6.11 -17.47
N ASN A 95 -14.38 6.83 -17.53
CA ASN A 95 -13.16 6.38 -18.20
C ASN A 95 -12.21 5.58 -17.28
N LEU A 96 -12.62 5.24 -16.06
CA LEU A 96 -11.86 4.40 -15.15
C LEU A 96 -12.30 2.94 -15.29
N ASP A 97 -11.36 2.06 -15.63
CA ASP A 97 -11.64 0.63 -15.77
C ASP A 97 -11.57 -0.08 -14.41
N LEU A 98 -12.67 -0.13 -13.67
CA LEU A 98 -12.78 -0.86 -12.39
C LEU A 98 -12.63 -2.38 -12.58
N GLU A 99 -12.16 -3.08 -11.55
CA GLU A 99 -12.29 -4.55 -11.48
C GLU A 99 -13.56 -4.97 -10.72
N ASP A 100 -14.45 -5.72 -11.38
CA ASP A 100 -15.64 -6.29 -10.74
C ASP A 100 -15.26 -7.20 -9.57
N ARG A 101 -15.86 -6.93 -8.40
CA ARG A 101 -15.60 -7.68 -7.17
C ARG A 101 -16.64 -7.34 -6.10
N THR A 102 -16.91 -8.30 -5.22
CA THR A 102 -17.59 -8.06 -3.94
C THR A 102 -16.57 -7.93 -2.81
N LEU A 103 -16.66 -6.86 -2.03
CA LEU A 103 -15.86 -6.62 -0.83
C LEU A 103 -16.74 -6.71 0.40
N ASP A 104 -16.15 -7.07 1.54
CA ASP A 104 -16.80 -6.90 2.83
C ASP A 104 -16.68 -5.45 3.30
N LEU A 105 -17.75 -4.94 3.91
CA LEU A 105 -17.74 -3.68 4.64
C LEU A 105 -17.51 -3.99 6.12
N ILE A 106 -16.28 -3.81 6.60
CA ILE A 106 -15.87 -4.24 7.95
C ILE A 106 -15.81 -3.07 8.90
N ASP A 107 -16.43 -3.20 10.08
CA ASP A 107 -16.24 -2.26 11.18
C ASP A 107 -14.80 -2.36 11.69
N SER A 108 -14.03 -1.28 11.54
CA SER A 108 -12.62 -1.24 11.93
C SER A 108 -12.39 -1.42 13.44
N ASN A 109 -13.42 -1.25 14.28
CA ASN A 109 -13.29 -1.35 15.73
C ASN A 109 -13.63 -2.75 16.26
N SER A 110 -14.72 -3.33 15.77
CA SER A 110 -15.21 -4.64 16.22
C SER A 110 -14.84 -5.79 15.31
N ASN A 111 -14.28 -5.51 14.13
CA ASN A 111 -14.07 -6.46 13.03
C ASN A 111 -15.38 -7.14 12.56
N THR A 112 -16.54 -6.56 12.86
CA THR A 112 -17.85 -7.07 12.45
C THR A 112 -18.12 -6.70 10.99
N LYS A 113 -18.63 -7.64 10.21
CA LYS A 113 -19.13 -7.34 8.86
C LYS A 113 -20.45 -6.57 8.96
N MET A 114 -20.45 -5.34 8.50
CA MET A 114 -21.59 -4.40 8.51
C MET A 114 -22.36 -4.37 7.19
N GLY A 115 -21.86 -5.08 6.18
CA GLY A 115 -22.43 -5.06 4.85
C GLY A 115 -21.48 -5.60 3.80
N THR A 116 -21.81 -5.31 2.54
CA THR A 116 -21.01 -5.66 1.36
C THR A 116 -20.88 -4.47 0.43
N VAL A 117 -19.81 -4.45 -0.35
CA VAL A 117 -19.60 -3.46 -1.41
C VAL A 117 -19.46 -4.20 -2.74
N GLN A 118 -20.41 -3.99 -3.65
CA GLN A 118 -20.32 -4.48 -5.01
C GLN A 118 -19.63 -3.42 -5.88
N VAL A 119 -18.41 -3.71 -6.33
CA VAL A 119 -17.73 -2.91 -7.36
C VAL A 119 -18.30 -3.35 -8.71
N GLU A 120 -18.89 -2.42 -9.45
CA GLU A 120 -19.56 -2.65 -10.73
C GLU A 120 -18.85 -1.86 -11.84
N LYS A 121 -18.04 -2.57 -12.63
CA LYS A 121 -17.32 -2.03 -13.79
C LYS A 121 -18.28 -1.49 -14.83
N ALA A 122 -19.29 -2.27 -15.20
CA ALA A 122 -20.23 -1.92 -16.28
C ALA A 122 -21.06 -0.66 -15.97
N ASN A 123 -21.30 -0.38 -14.69
CA ASN A 123 -22.10 0.76 -14.23
C ASN A 123 -21.24 1.89 -13.63
N HIS A 124 -19.91 1.76 -13.68
CA HIS A 124 -18.95 2.72 -13.12
C HIS A 124 -19.29 3.17 -11.70
N ARG A 125 -19.53 2.22 -10.79
CA ARG A 125 -19.94 2.53 -9.42
C ARG A 125 -19.57 1.45 -8.41
N LEU A 126 -19.61 1.83 -7.14
CA LEU A 126 -19.55 0.92 -5.99
C LEU A 126 -20.88 1.02 -5.25
N VAL A 127 -21.55 -0.10 -5.05
CA VAL A 127 -22.83 -0.20 -4.33
C VAL A 127 -22.58 -0.81 -2.96
N PHE A 128 -22.76 -0.02 -1.92
CA PHE A 128 -22.58 -0.44 -0.53
C PHE A 128 -23.94 -0.81 0.04
N THR A 129 -24.11 -2.04 0.51
CA THR A 129 -25.37 -2.54 1.08
C THR A 129 -25.15 -2.91 2.54
N PHE A 130 -25.96 -2.35 3.43
CA PHE A 130 -25.88 -2.62 4.87
C PHE A 130 -26.57 -3.94 5.25
N ASN A 131 -26.06 -4.64 6.25
CA ASN A 131 -26.69 -5.82 6.83
C ASN A 131 -27.29 -5.51 8.22
N GLU A 132 -27.78 -6.54 8.91
CA GLU A 132 -28.39 -6.43 10.25
C GLU A 132 -27.52 -5.71 11.29
N ALA A 133 -26.19 -5.74 11.16
CA ALA A 133 -25.30 -5.12 12.13
C ALA A 133 -25.37 -3.58 12.12
N VAL A 134 -25.97 -2.96 11.10
CA VAL A 134 -26.19 -1.50 11.03
C VAL A 134 -27.31 -1.03 11.96
N GLN A 135 -28.16 -1.94 12.47
CA GLN A 135 -29.26 -1.55 13.34
C GLN A 135 -28.76 -0.83 14.60
N GLY A 136 -29.46 0.24 14.97
CA GLY A 136 -29.14 1.08 16.12
C GLY A 136 -27.90 1.96 15.95
N LYS A 137 -27.19 1.87 14.82
CA LYS A 137 -25.94 2.60 14.60
C LYS A 137 -26.16 4.04 14.17
N GLN A 138 -25.28 4.92 14.63
CA GLN A 138 -25.23 6.33 14.26
C GLN A 138 -23.80 6.77 13.95
N HIS A 139 -23.64 8.01 13.44
CA HIS A 139 -22.33 8.58 13.10
C HIS A 139 -21.52 7.70 12.15
N ILE A 140 -22.21 7.08 11.20
CA ILE A 140 -21.63 6.13 10.26
C ILE A 140 -20.66 6.87 9.34
N ARG A 141 -19.42 6.40 9.32
CA ARG A 141 -18.35 6.90 8.45
C ARG A 141 -17.41 5.77 8.09
N GLY A 142 -16.68 5.91 7.00
CA GLY A 142 -15.81 4.86 6.54
C GLY A 142 -14.96 5.28 5.36
N SER A 143 -14.20 4.32 4.85
CA SER A 143 -13.39 4.52 3.66
C SER A 143 -13.38 3.27 2.79
N PHE A 144 -13.11 3.45 1.51
CA PHE A 144 -13.04 2.36 0.55
C PHE A 144 -11.81 2.48 -0.34
N THR A 145 -11.41 1.35 -0.90
CA THR A 145 -10.41 1.27 -1.97
C THR A 145 -10.77 0.11 -2.90
N ALA A 146 -10.89 0.40 -4.19
CA ALA A 146 -11.15 -0.56 -5.24
C ALA A 146 -10.00 -0.59 -6.26
N ASN A 147 -9.80 -1.76 -6.89
CA ASN A 147 -8.88 -1.89 -8.01
C ASN A 147 -9.46 -1.27 -9.27
N ALA A 148 -8.58 -0.66 -10.04
CA ALA A 148 -8.86 -0.22 -11.40
C ALA A 148 -7.63 -0.41 -12.29
N LYS A 149 -7.80 -0.19 -13.59
CA LYS A 149 -6.72 -0.24 -14.59
C LYS A 149 -6.82 0.96 -15.53
N GLN A 150 -5.67 1.28 -16.12
CA GLN A 150 -5.60 2.16 -17.27
C GLN A 150 -4.84 1.47 -18.40
N THR A 151 -5.48 1.38 -19.56
CA THR A 151 -4.83 0.91 -20.78
C THR A 151 -3.94 2.01 -21.37
N VAL A 152 -2.66 1.71 -21.52
CA VAL A 152 -1.62 2.64 -21.99
C VAL A 152 -1.01 2.21 -23.33
N GLU A 153 -0.93 0.89 -23.61
CA GLU A 153 -0.38 0.31 -24.85
C GLU A 153 1.03 0.79 -25.22
N GLY A 154 1.84 1.17 -24.24
CA GLY A 154 3.19 1.66 -24.47
C GLY A 154 3.23 3.04 -25.13
N VAL A 155 2.17 3.85 -24.99
CA VAL A 155 2.08 5.22 -25.52
C VAL A 155 1.98 6.24 -24.40
N THR A 156 2.80 7.30 -24.48
CA THR A 156 2.72 8.45 -23.57
C THR A 156 1.36 9.12 -23.70
N LYS A 157 0.63 9.26 -22.60
CA LYS A 157 -0.67 9.94 -22.59
C LYS A 157 -0.97 10.57 -21.24
N LYS A 158 -1.82 11.58 -21.26
CA LYS A 158 -2.46 12.15 -20.07
C LYS A 158 -3.92 11.73 -20.05
N VAL A 159 -4.40 11.24 -18.91
CA VAL A 159 -5.80 10.85 -18.74
C VAL A 159 -6.39 11.69 -17.62
N THR A 160 -7.46 12.41 -17.94
CA THR A 160 -8.23 13.20 -16.98
C THR A 160 -9.43 12.39 -16.54
N TYR A 161 -9.57 12.21 -15.24
CA TYR A 161 -10.71 11.57 -14.60
C TYR A 161 -11.59 12.63 -13.95
N THR A 162 -12.90 12.57 -14.20
CA THR A 162 -13.88 13.40 -13.51
C THR A 162 -14.45 12.63 -12.33
N LEU A 163 -14.04 13.02 -11.13
CA LEU A 163 -14.50 12.45 -9.87
C LEU A 163 -15.90 12.97 -9.52
N PRO A 164 -16.66 12.25 -8.66
CA PRO A 164 -17.92 12.76 -8.11
C PRO A 164 -17.77 14.17 -7.53
N GLY A 165 -18.79 15.00 -7.76
CA GLY A 165 -18.74 16.44 -7.42
C GLY A 165 -18.09 17.33 -8.49
N GLY A 166 -17.64 16.76 -9.62
CA GLY A 166 -17.10 17.51 -10.76
C GLY A 166 -15.61 17.87 -10.65
N MET A 167 -14.93 17.44 -9.58
CA MET A 167 -13.48 17.59 -9.46
C MET A 167 -12.76 16.76 -10.51
N THR A 168 -11.73 17.31 -11.13
CA THR A 168 -10.92 16.59 -12.11
C THR A 168 -9.55 16.22 -11.54
N GLN A 169 -9.03 15.08 -11.97
CA GLN A 169 -7.69 14.61 -11.64
C GLN A 169 -7.00 14.11 -12.91
N GLU A 170 -5.82 14.64 -13.24
CA GLU A 170 -5.02 14.21 -14.38
C GLU A 170 -3.87 13.29 -13.93
N ILE A 171 -3.70 12.17 -14.62
CA ILE A 171 -2.52 11.30 -14.48
C ILE A 171 -1.79 11.24 -15.82
N GLU A 172 -0.50 11.56 -15.79
CA GLU A 172 0.41 11.35 -16.90
C GLU A 172 1.04 9.96 -16.84
N PHE A 173 0.86 9.20 -17.92
CA PHE A 173 1.48 7.92 -18.16
C PHE A 173 2.59 8.14 -19.18
N GLU A 174 3.80 8.37 -18.71
CA GLU A 174 4.94 8.71 -19.56
C GLU A 174 5.69 7.45 -19.96
N VAL A 175 5.74 7.16 -21.25
CA VAL A 175 6.62 6.13 -21.78
C VAL A 175 8.02 6.72 -21.91
N LYS A 176 8.93 6.26 -21.05
CA LYS A 176 10.34 6.58 -21.21
C LYS A 176 11.09 5.38 -21.76
N VAL A 177 11.65 5.58 -22.95
CA VAL A 177 12.76 4.76 -23.44
C VAL A 177 14.02 5.45 -22.96
N TYR A 178 14.73 4.85 -22.01
CA TYR A 178 16.00 5.38 -21.56
C TYR A 178 17.09 5.01 -22.57
N PRO A 179 17.69 5.98 -23.30
CA PRO A 179 18.89 5.70 -24.06
C PRO A 179 19.96 5.12 -23.14
N LYS A 180 20.82 4.27 -23.73
CA LYS A 180 21.94 3.68 -23.01
C LYS A 180 23.00 4.75 -22.80
N HIS A 181 23.20 5.12 -21.54
CA HIS A 181 24.22 6.07 -21.11
C HIS A 181 25.26 5.35 -20.27
N PRO A 182 26.55 5.74 -20.35
CA PRO A 182 27.58 5.22 -19.48
C PRO A 182 27.22 5.40 -18.00
N HIS A 183 27.25 4.30 -17.25
CA HIS A 183 27.02 4.25 -15.81
C HIS A 183 27.85 3.12 -15.22
N THR A 184 28.93 3.45 -14.53
CA THR A 184 29.97 2.50 -14.15
C THR A 184 30.12 2.42 -12.64
N GLY A 185 30.58 1.25 -12.16
CA GLY A 185 30.91 1.06 -10.76
C GLY A 185 29.71 0.97 -9.81
N GLU A 186 28.50 0.68 -10.30
CA GLU A 186 27.30 0.50 -9.46
C GLU A 186 27.47 -0.65 -8.46
N LEU A 187 27.69 -0.29 -7.19
CA LEU A 187 27.82 -1.22 -6.07
C LEU A 187 26.50 -1.44 -5.35
N ILE A 188 25.66 -0.41 -5.25
CA ILE A 188 24.35 -0.55 -4.64
C ILE A 188 23.32 0.37 -5.26
N TYR A 189 22.15 -0.19 -5.55
CA TYR A 189 20.98 0.56 -5.97
C TYR A 189 19.74 -0.05 -5.34
N LYS A 190 18.83 0.79 -4.87
CA LYS A 190 17.63 0.37 -4.16
C LYS A 190 16.39 1.00 -4.79
N GLN A 191 15.34 0.20 -4.93
CA GLN A 191 14.04 0.69 -5.39
C GLN A 191 12.88 0.05 -4.60
N PRO A 192 11.92 0.85 -4.14
CA PRO A 192 10.65 0.37 -3.60
C PRO A 192 9.59 0.19 -4.68
N GLN A 193 8.60 -0.64 -4.36
CA GLN A 193 7.29 -0.67 -5.03
C GLN A 193 6.24 -1.16 -4.02
N ASN A 194 5.01 -0.65 -4.09
CA ASN A 194 3.91 -1.25 -3.36
C ASN A 194 3.61 -2.63 -3.96
N ASP A 195 3.31 -3.61 -3.12
CA ASP A 195 2.69 -4.84 -3.60
C ASP A 195 1.25 -4.52 -4.02
N PRO A 196 0.86 -4.73 -5.29
CA PRO A 196 -0.48 -4.37 -5.76
C PRO A 196 -1.59 -5.18 -5.09
N LYS A 197 -1.26 -6.36 -4.53
CA LYS A 197 -2.21 -7.35 -4.01
C LYS A 197 -2.23 -7.43 -2.49
N SER A 198 -1.22 -6.91 -1.79
CA SER A 198 -1.12 -7.03 -0.33
C SER A 198 -0.60 -5.75 0.32
N PRO A 199 -0.89 -5.48 1.62
CA PRO A 199 -0.40 -4.29 2.35
C PRO A 199 1.11 -4.40 2.67
N LYS A 200 1.93 -4.55 1.63
CA LYS A 200 3.38 -4.74 1.74
C LYS A 200 4.10 -3.84 0.77
N ILE A 201 5.33 -3.50 1.12
CA ILE A 201 6.27 -2.82 0.22
C ILE A 201 7.33 -3.84 -0.17
N ILE A 202 7.59 -3.96 -1.47
CA ILE A 202 8.67 -4.78 -2.00
C ILE A 202 9.89 -3.88 -2.17
N TRP A 203 11.00 -4.27 -1.57
CA TRP A 203 12.29 -3.62 -1.74
C TRP A 203 13.18 -4.49 -2.60
N ASN A 204 13.65 -3.93 -3.71
CA ASN A 204 14.58 -4.58 -4.62
C ASN A 204 15.92 -3.84 -4.54
N VAL A 205 17.00 -4.58 -4.30
CA VAL A 205 18.35 -4.04 -4.13
C VAL A 205 19.29 -4.76 -5.09
N ARG A 206 19.92 -4.01 -5.99
CA ARG A 206 21.03 -4.50 -6.80
C ARG A 206 22.33 -4.30 -6.04
N ILE A 207 23.19 -5.32 -6.06
CA ILE A 207 24.45 -5.34 -5.32
C ILE A 207 25.57 -5.74 -6.28
N ASN A 208 26.64 -4.95 -6.32
CA ASN A 208 27.82 -5.14 -7.17
C ASN A 208 27.48 -5.41 -8.66
N ARG A 209 26.56 -4.62 -9.24
CA ARG A 209 26.21 -4.77 -10.67
C ARG A 209 27.41 -4.53 -11.58
N SER A 210 28.33 -3.66 -11.17
CA SER A 210 29.56 -3.38 -11.93
C SER A 210 30.52 -4.55 -12.04
N LYS A 211 30.28 -5.66 -11.34
CA LYS A 211 31.23 -6.79 -11.24
C LYS A 211 32.61 -6.33 -10.78
N THR A 212 32.64 -5.36 -9.86
CA THR A 212 33.88 -4.95 -9.23
C THR A 212 34.42 -6.14 -8.45
N ASP A 213 35.71 -6.42 -8.63
CA ASP A 213 36.36 -7.52 -7.93
C ASP A 213 36.57 -7.11 -6.47
N MET A 214 35.91 -7.85 -5.58
CA MET A 214 35.98 -7.64 -4.13
C MET A 214 37.16 -8.38 -3.49
N GLY A 215 37.91 -9.19 -4.23
CA GLY A 215 39.01 -9.99 -3.67
C GLY A 215 38.56 -10.78 -2.43
N ASN A 216 39.35 -10.68 -1.36
CA ASN A 216 39.07 -11.32 -0.08
C ASN A 216 38.44 -10.37 0.95
N HIS A 217 37.84 -9.26 0.50
CA HIS A 217 37.22 -8.29 1.39
C HIS A 217 35.90 -8.79 1.95
N THR A 218 35.61 -8.38 3.19
CA THR A 218 34.32 -8.63 3.83
C THR A 218 33.30 -7.60 3.36
N ILE A 219 32.19 -8.07 2.78
CA ILE A 219 31.14 -7.18 2.29
C ILE A 219 29.92 -7.22 3.21
N LYS A 220 29.42 -6.04 3.57
CA LYS A 220 28.17 -5.88 4.30
C LYS A 220 27.24 -4.91 3.60
N ILE A 221 25.94 -5.20 3.62
CA ILE A 221 24.89 -4.25 3.24
C ILE A 221 24.22 -3.75 4.51
N LYS A 222 24.25 -2.44 4.74
CA LYS A 222 23.47 -1.80 5.82
C LYS A 222 22.20 -1.21 5.23
N ASP A 223 21.08 -1.33 5.93
CA ASP A 223 19.79 -0.81 5.50
C ASP A 223 19.03 -0.18 6.68
N ASN A 224 18.24 0.86 6.41
CA ASN A 224 17.56 1.65 7.45
C ASN A 224 16.19 2.17 6.99
N ILE A 225 15.12 1.55 7.51
CA ILE A 225 13.71 1.97 7.32
C ILE A 225 13.22 2.97 8.39
N GLY A 226 14.11 3.40 9.29
CA GLY A 226 13.82 4.36 10.37
C GLY A 226 13.57 5.80 9.91
N LEU A 227 13.71 6.11 8.62
CA LEU A 227 13.80 7.47 8.09
C LEU A 227 12.44 8.14 7.79
N GLY A 228 11.34 7.37 7.85
CA GLY A 228 10.00 7.83 7.46
C GLY A 228 8.90 7.25 8.35
N ALA A 229 7.71 7.13 7.77
CA ALA A 229 6.59 6.50 8.45
C ALA A 229 6.92 5.09 8.93
N PHE A 230 6.29 4.68 10.02
CA PHE A 230 6.57 3.40 10.65
C PHE A 230 6.26 2.23 9.71
N ALA A 231 7.27 1.42 9.44
CA ALA A 231 7.15 0.15 8.72
C ALA A 231 8.14 -0.84 9.37
N SER A 232 7.84 -2.13 9.26
CA SER A 232 8.64 -3.21 9.85
C SER A 232 9.06 -4.20 8.76
N TYR A 233 10.29 -4.73 8.84
CA TYR A 233 10.71 -5.81 7.95
C TYR A 233 9.85 -7.07 8.19
N ILE A 234 9.50 -7.74 7.10
CA ILE A 234 8.91 -9.08 7.17
C ILE A 234 10.07 -10.06 7.18
N GLU A 235 10.46 -10.54 8.37
CA GLU A 235 11.73 -11.24 8.60
C GLU A 235 11.96 -12.44 7.66
N LYS A 236 10.91 -13.19 7.34
CA LYS A 236 10.98 -14.39 6.47
C LYS A 236 10.97 -14.08 4.96
N SER A 237 11.00 -12.81 4.56
CA SER A 237 10.84 -12.41 3.15
C SER A 237 12.15 -12.15 2.39
N PHE A 238 13.30 -12.26 3.06
CA PHE A 238 14.59 -11.96 2.46
C PHE A 238 15.02 -13.05 1.49
N GLU A 239 15.23 -12.66 0.23
CA GLU A 239 15.62 -13.50 -0.88
C GLU A 239 16.90 -12.92 -1.49
N LEU A 240 18.02 -13.65 -1.39
CA LEU A 240 19.29 -13.25 -1.99
C LEU A 240 19.62 -14.18 -3.17
N SER A 241 19.94 -13.60 -4.32
CA SER A 241 20.32 -14.34 -5.51
C SER A 241 21.59 -13.77 -6.13
N GLU A 242 22.48 -14.63 -6.62
CA GLU A 242 23.50 -14.26 -7.61
C GLU A 242 22.85 -14.19 -8.98
N VAL A 243 23.16 -13.13 -9.72
CA VAL A 243 22.46 -12.77 -10.95
C VAL A 243 23.40 -12.25 -12.02
N VAL A 244 22.93 -12.33 -13.27
CA VAL A 244 23.51 -11.59 -14.39
C VAL A 244 22.59 -10.43 -14.72
N TYR A 245 23.14 -9.21 -14.78
CA TYR A 245 22.45 -8.03 -15.29
C TYR A 245 22.70 -7.86 -16.79
N GLU A 246 21.79 -7.16 -17.46
CA GLU A 246 21.85 -6.89 -18.89
C GLU A 246 23.11 -6.12 -19.29
N THR A 247 23.50 -5.14 -18.48
CA THR A 247 24.77 -4.43 -18.60
C THR A 247 25.38 -4.16 -17.23
N THR A 248 26.68 -3.93 -17.20
CA THR A 248 27.46 -3.62 -15.99
C THR A 248 27.98 -2.18 -15.98
N ASP A 249 27.88 -1.49 -17.11
CA ASP A 249 28.55 -0.23 -17.43
C ASP A 249 27.63 0.81 -18.10
N THR A 250 26.33 0.50 -18.24
CA THR A 250 25.31 1.45 -18.69
C THR A 250 24.17 1.57 -17.67
N ASN A 251 23.31 2.57 -17.82
CA ASN A 251 22.08 2.72 -17.03
C ASN A 251 21.04 1.60 -17.28
N TYR A 252 21.23 0.73 -18.27
CA TYR A 252 20.35 -0.41 -18.55
C TYR A 252 20.63 -1.58 -17.61
N ALA A 253 20.01 -1.54 -16.43
CA ALA A 253 20.30 -2.42 -15.29
C ALA A 253 19.29 -3.56 -15.10
N GLY A 254 18.62 -4.00 -16.17
CA GLY A 254 17.66 -5.11 -16.12
C GLY A 254 18.31 -6.41 -15.64
N LEU A 255 17.56 -7.22 -14.89
CA LEU A 255 17.99 -8.57 -14.52
C LEU A 255 17.83 -9.47 -15.75
N LYS A 256 18.92 -10.09 -16.20
CA LYS A 256 18.95 -10.98 -17.38
C LYS A 256 18.58 -12.41 -17.01
N HIS A 257 19.19 -12.97 -15.98
CA HIS A 257 18.79 -14.24 -15.37
C HIS A 257 19.41 -14.42 -13.97
N ILE A 258 18.83 -15.35 -13.20
CA ILE A 258 19.33 -15.78 -11.89
C ILE A 258 20.30 -16.96 -12.10
N ILE A 259 21.48 -16.90 -11.48
CA ILE A 259 22.46 -17.99 -11.48
C ILE A 259 22.18 -18.95 -10.33
N LYS A 260 22.05 -18.40 -9.12
CA LYS A 260 21.96 -19.17 -7.88
C LYS A 260 21.21 -18.39 -6.80
N VAL A 261 20.38 -19.09 -6.02
CA VAL A 261 19.78 -18.55 -4.80
C VAL A 261 20.66 -18.92 -3.61
N TYR A 262 20.87 -17.96 -2.71
CA TYR A 262 21.67 -18.10 -1.51
C TYR A 262 20.77 -18.22 -0.29
N LYS A 263 21.21 -18.97 0.72
CA LYS A 263 20.50 -19.04 2.00
C LYS A 263 20.66 -17.70 2.72
N VAL A 264 19.59 -17.18 3.30
CA VAL A 264 19.65 -16.05 4.24
C VAL A 264 19.28 -16.59 5.61
N THR A 265 20.15 -16.38 6.59
CA THR A 265 19.97 -16.88 7.95
C THR A 265 20.18 -15.77 8.97
N THR A 266 19.56 -15.91 10.13
CA THR A 266 19.84 -15.07 11.31
C THR A 266 20.76 -15.78 12.30
N ASP A 267 21.12 -17.05 12.06
CA ASP A 267 22.00 -17.84 12.92
C ASP A 267 23.48 -17.73 12.47
N PRO A 268 24.36 -17.12 13.28
CA PRO A 268 25.78 -17.01 12.96
C PRO A 268 26.49 -18.36 12.81
N GLU A 269 26.08 -19.39 13.55
CA GLU A 269 26.68 -20.72 13.46
C GLU A 269 26.29 -21.44 12.17
N GLU A 270 25.08 -21.16 11.67
CA GLU A 270 24.65 -21.64 10.38
C GLU A 270 25.40 -20.97 9.23
N TYR A 271 25.63 -19.65 9.33
CA TYR A 271 26.48 -18.94 8.37
C TYR A 271 27.91 -19.50 8.34
N LYS A 272 28.53 -19.75 9.50
CA LYS A 272 29.90 -20.29 9.57
C LYS A 272 30.05 -21.67 8.91
N LYS A 273 29.00 -22.50 8.90
CA LYS A 273 29.03 -23.84 8.29
C LYS A 273 29.14 -23.79 6.76
N ASP A 274 28.59 -22.75 6.13
CA ASP A 274 28.53 -22.62 4.68
C ASP A 274 28.53 -21.14 4.24
N SER A 275 29.57 -20.40 4.64
CA SER A 275 29.67 -18.95 4.44
C SER A 275 29.81 -18.57 2.96
N ASP A 276 30.15 -19.52 2.10
CA ASP A 276 30.23 -19.31 0.66
C ASP A 276 28.87 -19.29 -0.03
N ASN A 277 27.83 -19.86 0.60
CA ASN A 277 26.50 -19.99 0.02
C ASN A 277 25.38 -19.44 0.92
N THR A 278 25.76 -18.81 2.04
CA THR A 278 24.86 -18.26 3.04
C THR A 278 25.21 -16.79 3.30
N ALA A 279 24.19 -15.97 3.49
CA ALA A 279 24.31 -14.61 4.00
C ALA A 279 23.72 -14.53 5.42
N LEU A 280 24.36 -13.77 6.30
CA LEU A 280 23.92 -13.58 7.68
C LEU A 280 23.20 -12.23 7.82
N LEU A 281 21.91 -12.30 8.14
CA LEU A 281 21.04 -11.15 8.40
C LEU A 281 21.01 -10.86 9.90
N THR A 282 21.36 -9.64 10.28
CA THR A 282 21.30 -9.15 11.67
C THR A 282 20.43 -7.91 11.72
N PHE A 283 19.31 -7.96 12.43
CA PHE A 283 18.48 -6.77 12.66
C PHE A 283 19.11 -5.85 13.70
N VAL A 284 19.04 -4.54 13.45
CA VAL A 284 19.60 -3.49 14.31
C VAL A 284 18.58 -2.37 14.51
N ASN A 285 18.88 -1.42 15.41
CA ASN A 285 18.04 -0.25 15.69
C ASN A 285 16.58 -0.64 15.97
N GLY A 286 16.38 -1.65 16.83
CA GLY A 286 15.06 -2.22 17.09
C GLY A 286 14.42 -2.75 15.81
N LYS A 287 15.08 -3.59 15.01
CA LYS A 287 14.52 -4.08 13.73
C LYS A 287 14.06 -2.99 12.75
N ARG A 288 14.48 -1.73 12.91
CA ARG A 288 14.28 -0.64 11.94
C ARG A 288 15.50 -0.42 11.05
N GLY A 289 16.55 -1.23 11.24
CA GLY A 289 17.61 -1.44 10.26
C GLY A 289 18.04 -2.91 10.22
N PHE A 290 18.87 -3.24 9.24
CA PHE A 290 19.58 -4.52 9.23
C PHE A 290 21.01 -4.35 8.70
N GLU A 291 21.86 -5.31 9.08
CA GLU A 291 23.13 -5.60 8.45
C GLU A 291 23.05 -6.98 7.79
N LEU A 292 23.35 -7.07 6.50
CA LEU A 292 23.48 -8.33 5.77
C LEU A 292 24.95 -8.57 5.46
N LEU A 293 25.56 -9.50 6.18
CA LEU A 293 26.90 -10.00 5.87
C LEU A 293 26.82 -10.94 4.68
N MET A 294 27.48 -10.57 3.59
CA MET A 294 27.42 -11.29 2.33
C MET A 294 28.24 -12.60 2.38
N PRO A 295 28.03 -13.51 1.41
CA PRO A 295 28.86 -14.71 1.30
C PRO A 295 30.35 -14.38 1.12
N THR A 296 31.27 -15.19 1.66
CA THR A 296 32.71 -14.86 1.75
C THR A 296 33.42 -14.75 0.40
N ASN A 297 33.08 -15.62 -0.57
CA ASN A 297 33.71 -15.68 -1.88
C ASN A 297 32.92 -14.90 -2.95
N MET A 298 32.72 -13.60 -2.74
CA MET A 298 31.99 -12.76 -3.72
C MET A 298 32.77 -12.56 -5.02
N GLY A 299 34.09 -12.32 -4.97
CA GLY A 299 34.89 -11.98 -6.15
C GLY A 299 34.21 -10.87 -6.98
N THR A 300 33.91 -11.16 -8.25
CA THR A 300 33.20 -10.25 -9.18
C THR A 300 31.69 -10.51 -9.29
N LYS A 301 31.12 -11.38 -8.45
CA LYS A 301 29.70 -11.76 -8.52
C LYS A 301 28.81 -10.55 -8.27
N SER A 302 27.69 -10.53 -8.99
CA SER A 302 26.61 -9.57 -8.79
C SER A 302 25.43 -10.25 -8.10
N PHE A 303 24.77 -9.51 -7.22
CA PHE A 303 23.65 -10.03 -6.45
C PHE A 303 22.40 -9.18 -6.59
N TYR A 304 21.26 -9.81 -6.33
CA TYR A 304 19.95 -9.21 -6.23
C TYR A 304 19.36 -9.63 -4.89
N LEU A 305 19.05 -8.65 -4.05
CA LEU A 305 18.37 -8.84 -2.78
C LEU A 305 16.94 -8.31 -2.93
N ARG A 306 15.97 -9.15 -2.59
CA ARG A 306 14.57 -8.78 -2.48
C ARG A 306 14.09 -9.05 -1.06
N TYR A 307 13.33 -8.13 -0.49
CA TYR A 307 12.65 -8.33 0.79
C TYR A 307 11.40 -7.47 0.89
N LEU A 308 10.57 -7.73 1.89
CA LEU A 308 9.30 -7.05 2.12
C LEU A 308 9.31 -6.29 3.45
N THR A 309 8.60 -5.17 3.49
CA THR A 309 8.18 -4.51 4.74
C THR A 309 6.66 -4.43 4.81
N THR A 310 6.12 -4.17 6.00
CA THR A 310 4.72 -3.74 6.15
C THR A 310 4.48 -2.41 5.42
N SER A 311 3.24 -2.17 5.01
CA SER A 311 2.81 -0.93 4.37
C SER A 311 1.79 -0.22 5.26
N PRO A 312 2.06 1.01 5.72
CA PRO A 312 1.07 1.84 6.44
C PRO A 312 -0.24 2.00 5.67
N ALA A 313 -1.38 1.79 6.36
CA ALA A 313 -2.70 1.92 5.75
C ALA A 313 -3.16 3.39 5.57
N ASP A 314 -2.48 4.33 6.21
CA ASP A 314 -2.81 5.77 6.21
C ASP A 314 -2.28 6.52 4.98
N THR A 315 -1.67 5.81 4.02
CA THR A 315 -1.03 6.37 2.82
C THR A 315 0.21 7.22 3.12
N SER A 316 0.85 7.06 4.29
CA SER A 316 2.08 7.78 4.63
C SER A 316 3.29 7.38 3.76
N GLU A 317 4.34 8.20 3.80
CA GLU A 317 5.57 7.94 3.05
C GLU A 317 6.55 7.09 3.86
N VAL A 318 6.93 5.93 3.33
CA VAL A 318 8.00 5.11 3.88
C VAL A 318 9.30 5.47 3.19
N LYS A 319 10.34 5.71 3.99
CA LYS A 319 11.69 6.03 3.52
C LYS A 319 12.64 4.93 3.96
N ASN A 320 13.53 4.54 3.06
CA ASN A 320 14.51 3.51 3.33
C ASN A 320 15.82 3.81 2.60
N SER A 321 16.93 3.51 3.25
CA SER A 321 18.26 3.66 2.68
C SER A 321 19.04 2.35 2.70
N ALA A 322 20.05 2.25 1.82
CA ALA A 322 21.02 1.16 1.86
C ALA A 322 22.44 1.64 1.55
N GLN A 323 23.43 1.04 2.22
CA GLN A 323 24.86 1.29 2.05
C GLN A 323 25.59 -0.02 1.72
N TYR A 324 26.64 0.10 0.91
CA TYR A 324 27.58 -0.98 0.62
C TYR A 324 28.86 -0.74 1.39
N LEU A 325 29.25 -1.67 2.26
CA LEU A 325 30.45 -1.56 3.07
C LEU A 325 31.45 -2.64 2.64
N LEU A 326 32.69 -2.22 2.40
CA LEU A 326 33.83 -3.07 2.15
C LEU A 326 34.75 -2.95 3.36
N ASP A 327 34.99 -4.06 4.07
CA ASP A 327 35.72 -4.10 5.35
C ASP A 327 35.22 -3.08 6.38
N ASN A 328 33.90 -2.89 6.42
CA ASN A 328 33.18 -1.90 7.24
C ASN A 328 33.32 -0.43 6.80
N GLU A 329 34.02 -0.15 5.70
CA GLU A 329 34.11 1.20 5.14
C GLU A 329 33.04 1.42 4.05
N PRO A 330 32.16 2.44 4.19
CA PRO A 330 31.15 2.76 3.18
C PRO A 330 31.78 3.09 1.82
N GLN A 331 31.21 2.52 0.76
CA GLN A 331 31.65 2.72 -0.61
C GLN A 331 30.68 3.62 -1.38
N LEU A 332 31.18 4.27 -2.43
CA LEU A 332 30.32 5.02 -3.35
C LEU A 332 29.28 4.09 -3.98
N ILE A 333 28.04 4.56 -4.08
CA ILE A 333 26.93 3.75 -4.62
C ILE A 333 27.11 3.41 -6.10
N TRP A 334 27.76 4.29 -6.86
CA TRP A 334 28.30 4.08 -8.19
C TRP A 334 29.53 4.98 -8.39
N LYS A 335 30.34 4.82 -9.45
CA LYS A 335 31.55 5.64 -9.67
C LYS A 335 31.26 6.87 -10.53
N LYS A 336 30.80 6.64 -11.77
CA LYS A 336 30.54 7.68 -12.76
C LYS A 336 29.30 7.39 -13.58
N ARG A 337 28.45 8.41 -13.80
CA ARG A 337 27.28 8.39 -14.68
C ARG A 337 27.39 9.57 -15.62
N GLU A 338 27.55 9.30 -16.91
CA GLU A 338 27.83 10.34 -17.91
C GLU A 338 28.98 11.26 -17.46
N ASN A 339 28.72 12.54 -17.26
CA ASN A 339 29.71 13.53 -16.79
C ASN A 339 29.70 13.73 -15.27
N THR A 340 28.84 13.02 -14.54
CA THR A 340 28.71 13.14 -13.08
C THR A 340 29.54 12.08 -12.39
N ILE A 341 30.30 12.49 -11.38
CA ILE A 341 31.01 11.60 -10.44
C ILE A 341 30.15 11.52 -9.18
N GLU A 342 29.92 10.32 -8.67
CA GLU A 342 29.16 10.14 -7.44
C GLU A 342 29.99 10.54 -6.22
N THR A 343 29.30 11.06 -5.21
CA THR A 343 29.89 11.40 -3.91
C THR A 343 29.19 10.71 -2.75
N ARG A 344 28.00 10.14 -2.99
CA ARG A 344 27.19 9.48 -1.98
C ARG A 344 27.62 8.03 -1.77
N THR A 345 27.62 7.62 -0.51
CA THR A 345 27.85 6.23 -0.08
C THR A 345 26.56 5.52 0.37
N GLU A 346 25.43 6.21 0.26
CA GLU A 346 24.12 5.72 0.66
C GLU A 346 23.09 5.97 -0.45
N HIS A 347 22.30 4.93 -0.76
CA HIS A 347 21.18 5.03 -1.69
C HIS A 347 19.87 5.06 -0.92
N SER A 348 19.24 6.23 -0.86
CA SER A 348 17.92 6.43 -0.23
C SER A 348 16.78 6.36 -1.25
N SER A 349 15.61 5.92 -0.80
CA SER A 349 14.39 5.88 -1.60
C SER A 349 13.17 6.18 -0.73
N THR A 350 12.16 6.79 -1.35
CA THR A 350 10.89 7.13 -0.71
C THR A 350 9.76 6.52 -1.53
N LEU A 351 8.76 5.96 -0.86
CA LEU A 351 7.56 5.41 -1.48
C LEU A 351 6.31 5.96 -0.78
N LYS A 352 5.36 6.45 -1.57
CA LYS A 352 4.02 6.75 -1.09
C LYS A 352 3.22 5.45 -1.02
N THR A 353 2.71 5.12 0.16
CA THR A 353 1.94 3.89 0.36
C THR A 353 0.51 4.05 -0.18
N VAL A 354 -0.09 2.93 -0.58
CA VAL A 354 -1.48 2.86 -1.02
C VAL A 354 -2.32 2.05 -0.03
N LYS A 355 -3.60 2.44 0.13
CA LYS A 355 -4.56 1.64 0.88
C LYS A 355 -4.72 0.27 0.22
N SER A 356 -4.87 -0.77 1.04
CA SER A 356 -5.29 -2.08 0.54
C SER A 356 -6.72 -2.04 0.04
N VAL A 357 -7.03 -2.92 -0.92
CA VAL A 357 -8.39 -3.07 -1.42
C VAL A 357 -9.31 -3.53 -0.29
N GLY A 358 -10.44 -2.86 -0.14
CA GLY A 358 -11.40 -3.16 0.92
C GLY A 358 -12.28 -1.96 1.22
N ALA A 359 -13.25 -2.18 2.11
CA ALA A 359 -14.08 -1.13 2.65
C ALA A 359 -14.17 -1.26 4.16
N THR A 360 -14.02 -0.13 4.82
CA THR A 360 -14.08 0.00 6.27
C THR A 360 -15.22 0.91 6.64
N ILE A 361 -15.81 0.65 7.78
CA ILE A 361 -16.83 1.48 8.41
C ILE A 361 -16.49 1.61 9.90
N THR A 362 -17.01 2.66 10.49
CA THR A 362 -17.01 2.91 11.92
C THR A 362 -18.35 3.57 12.22
N ALA A 363 -18.99 3.11 13.27
CA ALA A 363 -20.23 3.69 13.80
C ALA A 363 -20.09 3.93 15.30
N ASP A 364 -20.90 4.83 15.84
CA ASP A 364 -21.01 5.13 17.27
C ASP A 364 -19.74 5.72 17.94
N ILE A 365 -18.73 6.15 17.16
CA ILE A 365 -17.49 6.78 17.68
C ILE A 365 -17.51 8.29 17.45
N ALA A 366 -18.64 8.95 17.67
CA ALA A 366 -18.66 10.42 17.62
C ALA A 366 -17.88 11.01 18.80
N GLY A 367 -16.98 11.93 18.48
CA GLY A 367 -16.19 12.63 19.48
C GLY A 367 -15.24 11.74 20.27
N LYS A 368 -14.72 10.63 19.72
CA LYS A 368 -13.68 9.86 20.44
C LYS A 368 -12.47 9.63 19.57
N ILE A 369 -11.30 9.62 20.21
CA ILE A 369 -10.01 9.26 19.61
C ILE A 369 -9.62 7.89 20.17
N LYS A 370 -9.22 6.97 19.29
CA LYS A 370 -8.58 5.70 19.65
C LYS A 370 -7.13 5.73 19.17
N ILE A 371 -6.20 5.44 20.07
CA ILE A 371 -4.77 5.33 19.81
C ILE A 371 -4.37 3.89 20.15
N THR A 372 -3.61 3.25 19.26
CA THR A 372 -2.90 2.01 19.60
C THR A 372 -1.42 2.31 19.55
N LYS A 373 -0.70 2.01 20.64
CA LYS A 373 0.73 2.25 20.75
C LYS A 373 1.48 0.93 20.67
N TYR A 374 2.37 0.84 19.70
CA TYR A 374 3.26 -0.30 19.52
C TYR A 374 4.68 0.02 19.97
N ASP A 375 5.43 -1.03 20.25
CA ASP A 375 6.88 -0.97 20.42
C ASP A 375 7.54 -0.48 19.12
N GLU A 376 8.56 0.36 19.26
CA GLU A 376 9.27 0.88 18.09
C GLU A 376 9.96 -0.25 17.32
N ALA A 377 10.38 -1.30 18.03
CA ALA A 377 11.10 -2.40 17.42
C ALA A 377 10.23 -3.51 16.86
N ASP A 378 8.98 -3.60 17.32
CA ASP A 378 8.09 -4.67 16.94
C ASP A 378 6.62 -4.21 16.99
N ALA A 379 6.02 -4.01 15.81
CA ALA A 379 4.60 -3.64 15.73
C ALA A 379 3.63 -4.75 16.14
N THR A 380 4.12 -5.94 16.51
CA THR A 380 3.29 -6.98 17.14
C THR A 380 3.27 -6.88 18.67
N VAL A 381 4.09 -5.99 19.25
CA VAL A 381 4.14 -5.74 20.69
C VAL A 381 3.42 -4.43 20.99
N GLU A 382 2.28 -4.54 21.65
CA GLU A 382 1.48 -3.40 22.12
C GLU A 382 2.00 -2.91 23.48
N LEU A 383 2.02 -1.59 23.71
CA LEU A 383 2.64 -0.97 24.88
C LEU A 383 1.62 -0.34 25.82
N ALA A 384 1.51 -0.91 27.02
CA ALA A 384 0.67 -0.42 28.11
C ALA A 384 1.30 0.73 28.91
N GLY A 385 0.46 1.55 29.55
CA GLY A 385 0.88 2.62 30.47
C GLY A 385 1.44 3.88 29.80
N VAL A 386 1.31 4.01 28.49
CA VAL A 386 1.76 5.21 27.74
C VAL A 386 0.68 6.28 27.82
N VAL A 387 1.06 7.47 28.29
CA VAL A 387 0.16 8.60 28.50
C VAL A 387 0.16 9.52 27.27
N PHE A 388 -1.02 9.84 26.75
CA PHE A 388 -1.24 10.79 25.66
C PHE A 388 -2.10 11.96 26.12
N GLU A 389 -1.64 13.18 25.82
CA GLU A 389 -2.42 14.39 26.01
C GLU A 389 -3.15 14.75 24.70
N ILE A 390 -4.45 14.96 24.81
CA ILE A 390 -5.29 15.44 23.71
C ILE A 390 -5.40 16.96 23.88
N LEU A 391 -4.88 17.69 22.89
CA LEU A 391 -4.89 19.15 22.85
C LEU A 391 -5.85 19.63 21.77
N ARG A 392 -6.73 20.58 22.11
CA ARG A 392 -7.60 21.22 21.12
C ARG A 392 -6.76 21.99 20.10
N LYS A 393 -7.08 21.85 18.82
CA LYS A 393 -6.24 22.39 17.74
C LYS A 393 -6.18 23.92 17.73
N SER A 394 -7.29 24.57 18.09
CA SER A 394 -7.44 26.03 18.01
C SER A 394 -6.58 26.81 19.02
N ASP A 395 -6.46 26.30 20.25
CA ASP A 395 -5.85 27.01 21.38
C ASP A 395 -4.77 26.18 22.11
N ARG A 396 -4.54 24.93 21.68
CA ARG A 396 -3.59 23.99 22.28
C ARG A 396 -3.87 23.66 23.75
N VAL A 397 -5.08 23.95 24.23
CA VAL A 397 -5.49 23.60 25.60
C VAL A 397 -5.68 22.09 25.71
N LYS A 398 -5.16 21.50 26.79
CA LYS A 398 -5.38 20.10 27.13
C LYS A 398 -6.86 19.87 27.46
N VAL A 399 -7.53 19.07 26.64
CA VAL A 399 -8.94 18.70 26.82
C VAL A 399 -9.10 17.36 27.51
N GLN A 400 -8.14 16.45 27.33
CA GLN A 400 -8.14 15.15 27.99
C GLN A 400 -6.72 14.56 28.07
N GLU A 401 -6.54 13.62 28.98
CA GLU A 401 -5.41 12.70 29.04
C GLU A 401 -5.94 11.27 28.95
N VAL A 402 -5.28 10.42 28.17
CA VAL A 402 -5.61 9.00 28.04
C VAL A 402 -4.36 8.17 28.24
N THR A 403 -4.50 7.00 28.84
CA THR A 403 -3.39 6.05 29.07
C THR A 403 -3.69 4.75 28.35
N THR A 404 -2.69 4.15 27.72
CA THR A 404 -2.87 2.85 27.07
C THR A 404 -3.09 1.73 28.08
N ASP A 405 -4.06 0.87 27.80
CA ASP A 405 -4.37 -0.33 28.58
C ASP A 405 -3.39 -1.48 28.28
N ALA A 406 -3.67 -2.68 28.79
CA ALA A 406 -2.84 -3.87 28.61
C ALA A 406 -2.68 -4.29 27.13
N ASP A 407 -3.63 -3.91 26.27
CA ASP A 407 -3.63 -4.16 24.83
C ASP A 407 -3.00 -2.96 24.07
N GLY A 408 -2.30 -2.06 24.78
CA GLY A 408 -1.69 -0.86 24.20
C GLY A 408 -2.69 0.11 23.58
N ILE A 409 -3.98 0.02 23.93
CA ILE A 409 -5.05 0.85 23.39
C ILE A 409 -5.41 1.94 24.40
N ALA A 410 -5.48 3.18 23.92
CA ALA A 410 -6.04 4.30 24.67
C ALA A 410 -7.26 4.84 23.92
N VAL A 411 -8.39 4.99 24.61
CA VAL A 411 -9.63 5.57 24.05
C VAL A 411 -10.02 6.79 24.87
N SER A 412 -10.29 7.89 24.20
CA SER A 412 -10.77 9.11 24.85
C SER A 412 -12.23 8.99 25.28
N ASP A 413 -12.63 9.84 26.22
CA ASP A 413 -14.04 10.15 26.42
C ASP A 413 -14.56 11.00 25.26
N HIS A 414 -15.84 11.37 25.33
CA HIS A 414 -16.44 12.23 24.33
C HIS A 414 -15.73 13.59 24.27
N LEU A 415 -15.44 14.01 23.05
CA LEU A 415 -14.77 15.21 22.61
C LEU A 415 -15.77 15.98 21.75
N ASN A 416 -15.91 17.26 22.06
CA ASN A 416 -16.68 18.16 21.22
C ASN A 416 -15.95 18.43 19.91
N ASP A 417 -16.69 18.68 18.83
CA ASP A 417 -16.10 19.09 17.55
C ASP A 417 -15.30 20.40 17.73
N GLY A 418 -14.04 20.42 17.23
CA GLY A 418 -13.18 21.61 17.23
C GLY A 418 -11.73 21.37 17.63
#